data_AF-A0A427TT50-F1
#
_entry.id   AF-A0A427TT50-F1
#
_cell.length_a   1.000
_cell.length_b   1.000
_cell.length_c   1.000
_cell.angle_alpha   90.00
_cell.angle_beta   90.00
_cell.angle_gamma   90.00
#
_symmetry.space_group_name_H-M   'P 1'
#
loop_
_entity.id
_entity.type
_entity.pdbx_description
1 polymer ?
#
loop_
_entity_poly.entity_id
_entity_poly.type
_entity_poly.pdbx_seq_one_letter_code
_entity_poly.pdbx_strand_id
1 'polypeptide(L)'
;MTMSTREIADRIVHPLNRAAFLKGIERGWEARFHPANSNLMNLHDPGYGKRGKGKNRIGDIPLDSEEASFRLEHTDSNRFYNYKKFGYDEKDENFIEEVFKHFED
;
A
#
# COMPACT_ATOMS: atom_id res chain seq x y z
N MET A 1 -14.81 16.46 -6.16
CA MET A 1 -14.56 15.43 -7.19
C MET A 1 -13.64 14.40 -6.56
N THR A 2 -14.03 13.14 -6.53
CA THR A 2 -13.18 12.04 -6.04
C THR A 2 -12.20 11.67 -7.14
N MET A 3 -10.89 11.67 -6.85
CA MET A 3 -9.90 11.16 -7.81
C MET A 3 -10.16 9.68 -8.07
N SER A 4 -10.12 9.30 -9.34
CA SER A 4 -10.12 7.91 -9.77
C SER A 4 -8.84 7.21 -9.34
N THR A 5 -8.89 5.88 -9.26
CA THR A 5 -7.72 5.04 -9.00
C THR A 5 -6.57 5.32 -9.97
N ARG A 6 -6.88 5.59 -11.24
CA ARG A 6 -5.88 5.90 -12.28
C ARG A 6 -5.18 7.22 -11.98
N GLU A 7 -5.93 8.27 -11.65
CA GLU A 7 -5.35 9.57 -11.27
C GLU A 7 -4.48 9.47 -10.01
N ILE A 8 -4.87 8.61 -9.06
CA ILE A 8 -4.04 8.35 -7.87
C ILE A 8 -2.75 7.63 -8.26
N ALA A 9 -2.83 6.56 -9.05
CA ALA A 9 -1.65 5.83 -9.51
C ALA A 9 -0.68 6.75 -10.27
N ASP A 10 -1.21 7.60 -11.15
CA ASP A 10 -0.42 8.56 -11.93
C ASP A 10 0.29 9.59 -11.06
N ARG A 11 -0.30 9.96 -9.92
CA ARG A 11 0.32 10.84 -8.93
C ARG A 11 1.44 10.17 -8.13
N ILE A 12 1.45 8.84 -7.96
CA ILE A 12 2.46 8.14 -7.17
C ILE A 12 3.81 8.13 -7.91
N VAL A 13 4.73 8.99 -7.46
CA VAL A 13 6.03 9.24 -8.11
C VAL A 13 6.93 8.02 -8.04
N HIS A 14 7.18 7.49 -6.85
CA HIS A 14 8.09 6.35 -6.72
C HIS A 14 7.47 5.07 -7.31
N PRO A 15 8.16 4.36 -8.23
CA PRO A 15 7.62 3.19 -8.87
C PRO A 15 7.17 2.10 -7.88
N LEU A 16 7.98 1.78 -6.85
CA LEU A 16 7.61 0.76 -5.86
C LEU A 16 6.32 1.08 -5.10
N ASN A 17 6.11 2.35 -4.73
CA ASN A 17 4.89 2.79 -4.06
C ASN A 17 3.70 2.64 -5.02
N ARG A 18 3.89 2.94 -6.31
CA ARG A 18 2.88 2.81 -7.36
C ARG A 18 2.49 1.35 -7.57
N ALA A 19 3.46 0.45 -7.61
CA ALA A 19 3.20 -0.99 -7.76
C ALA A 19 2.46 -1.55 -6.54
N ALA A 20 2.90 -1.22 -5.31
CA ALA A 20 2.20 -1.62 -4.09
C ALA A 20 0.73 -1.14 -4.09
N PHE A 21 0.50 0.10 -4.54
CA PHE A 21 -0.83 0.63 -4.75
C PHE A 21 -1.64 -0.18 -5.77
N LEU A 22 -1.12 -0.35 -7.00
CA LEU A 22 -1.80 -1.07 -8.07
C LEU A 22 -2.12 -2.52 -7.70
N LYS A 23 -1.20 -3.20 -7.00
CA LYS A 23 -1.40 -4.57 -6.54
C LYS A 23 -2.53 -4.68 -5.52
N GLY A 24 -2.63 -3.72 -4.60
CA GLY A 24 -3.76 -3.63 -3.70
C GLY A 24 -5.10 -3.47 -4.44
N ILE A 25 -5.14 -2.60 -5.45
CA ILE A 25 -6.33 -2.42 -6.30
C ILE A 25 -6.68 -3.70 -7.05
N GLU A 26 -5.71 -4.40 -7.63
CA GLU A 26 -5.92 -5.69 -8.33
C GLU A 26 -6.56 -6.73 -7.39
N ARG A 27 -6.14 -6.74 -6.12
CA ARG A 27 -6.71 -7.57 -5.05
C ARG A 27 -8.09 -7.11 -4.56
N GLY A 28 -8.65 -6.06 -5.15
CA GLY A 28 -9.96 -5.51 -4.80
C GLY A 28 -9.96 -4.63 -3.54
N TRP A 29 -8.80 -4.10 -3.14
CA TRP A 29 -8.72 -3.20 -2.00
C TRP A 29 -9.20 -1.79 -2.35
N GLU A 30 -9.78 -1.12 -1.37
CA GLU A 30 -10.29 0.24 -1.50
C GLU A 30 -9.20 1.26 -1.15
N ALA A 31 -8.93 2.18 -2.07
CA ALA A 31 -8.05 3.31 -1.83
C ALA A 31 -8.77 4.44 -1.10
N ARG A 32 -8.16 4.95 -0.03
CA ARG A 32 -8.64 6.12 0.73
C ARG A 32 -7.46 6.99 1.12
N PHE A 33 -7.62 8.30 0.94
CA PHE A 33 -6.63 9.26 1.44
C PHE A 33 -6.46 9.13 2.95
N HIS A 34 -5.23 9.30 3.42
CA HIS A 34 -4.95 9.29 4.85
C HIS A 34 -5.67 10.48 5.52
N PRO A 35 -6.40 10.26 6.64
CA PRO A 35 -7.28 11.26 7.23
C PRO A 35 -6.56 12.51 7.72
N ALA A 36 -5.28 12.39 8.09
CA ALA A 36 -4.45 13.51 8.55
C ALA A 36 -3.47 14.06 7.48
N ASN A 37 -3.34 13.41 6.32
CA ASN A 37 -2.39 13.83 5.29
C ASN A 37 -2.89 13.43 3.89
N SER A 38 -3.35 14.40 3.10
CA SER A 38 -3.88 14.14 1.75
C SER A 38 -2.84 13.76 0.70
N ASN A 39 -1.54 13.80 1.04
CA ASN A 39 -0.47 13.29 0.18
C ASN A 39 -0.13 11.81 0.47
N LEU A 40 -0.83 11.18 1.41
CA LEU A 40 -0.70 9.77 1.70
C LEU A 40 -1.98 9.02 1.32
N MET A 41 -1.80 7.79 0.84
CA MET A 41 -2.85 6.87 0.47
C MET A 41 -2.81 5.62 1.35
N ASN A 42 -3.99 5.16 1.75
CA ASN A 42 -4.22 3.92 2.45
C ASN A 42 -5.04 2.98 1.56
N LEU A 43 -4.67 1.71 1.52
CA LEU A 43 -5.43 0.64 0.88
C LEU A 43 -6.08 -0.23 1.96
N HIS A 44 -7.39 -0.42 1.85
CA HIS A 44 -8.19 -1.20 2.79
C HIS A 44 -8.71 -2.46 2.13
N ASP A 45 -8.52 -3.61 2.75
CA ASP A 45 -9.13 -4.85 2.30
C ASP A 45 -10.58 -4.93 2.82
N PRO A 46 -11.59 -4.85 1.95
CA PRO A 46 -13.00 -4.87 2.37
C PRO A 46 -13.39 -6.22 3.00
N GLY A 47 -12.67 -7.31 2.70
CA GLY A 47 -12.86 -8.61 3.33
C GLY A 47 -12.31 -8.67 4.76
N TYR A 48 -11.36 -7.79 5.09
CA TYR A 48 -10.72 -7.74 6.40
C TYR A 48 -11.48 -6.82 7.36
N GLY A 49 -12.46 -7.40 8.05
CA GLY A 49 -13.30 -6.58 8.92
C GLY A 49 -14.47 -7.27 9.58
N LYS A 50 -14.70 -8.58 9.36
CA LYS A 50 -15.77 -9.34 10.06
C LYS A 50 -15.62 -9.38 11.60
N ARG A 51 -14.58 -8.76 12.17
CA ARG A 51 -14.39 -8.50 13.61
C ARG A 51 -14.07 -7.03 13.96
N GLY A 52 -14.63 -6.06 13.23
CA GLY A 52 -15.02 -4.78 13.83
C GLY A 52 -14.12 -3.55 13.65
N LYS A 53 -13.02 -3.58 12.88
CA LYS A 53 -12.33 -2.35 12.40
C LYS A 53 -11.73 -2.65 11.04
N GLY A 54 -12.14 -1.94 9.98
CA GLY A 54 -11.54 -2.06 8.65
C GLY A 54 -10.12 -1.50 8.68
N LYS A 55 -9.13 -2.37 8.86
CA LYS A 55 -7.74 -1.97 8.96
C LYS A 55 -7.11 -1.85 7.57
N ASN A 56 -6.22 -0.88 7.41
CA ASN A 56 -5.52 -0.66 6.15
C ASN A 56 -4.54 -1.82 5.97
N ARG A 57 -4.52 -2.46 4.79
CA ARG A 57 -3.49 -3.45 4.45
C ARG A 57 -2.18 -2.80 4.08
N ILE A 58 -2.26 -1.69 3.36
CA ILE A 58 -1.11 -0.85 3.06
C ILE A 58 -1.48 0.56 3.50
N GLY A 59 -0.69 1.12 4.38
CA GLY A 59 -0.86 2.48 4.86
C GLY A 59 0.26 3.40 4.38
N ASP A 60 0.02 4.70 4.49
CA ASP A 60 1.05 5.73 4.37
C ASP A 60 1.82 5.70 3.03
N ILE A 61 1.17 5.32 1.93
CA ILE A 61 1.79 5.34 0.59
C ILE A 61 1.88 6.81 0.13
N PRO A 62 3.07 7.39 -0.06
CA PRO A 62 3.19 8.76 -0.51
C PRO A 62 2.91 8.88 -2.00
N LEU A 63 2.17 9.92 -2.36
CA LEU A 63 1.89 10.25 -3.74
C LEU A 63 3.11 10.93 -4.38
N ASP A 64 3.68 11.94 -3.75
CA ASP A 64 4.66 12.84 -4.35
C ASP A 64 6.12 12.55 -3.99
N SER A 65 6.41 11.46 -3.28
CA SER A 65 7.77 11.12 -2.85
C SER A 65 8.54 10.33 -3.90
N GLU A 66 9.80 10.72 -4.12
CA GLU A 66 10.81 9.94 -4.84
C GLU A 66 11.42 8.82 -3.98
N GLU A 67 11.02 8.69 -2.72
CA GLU A 67 11.46 7.59 -1.87
C GLU A 67 10.39 6.53 -1.71
N ALA A 68 10.80 5.27 -1.81
CA ALA A 68 9.97 4.15 -1.45
C ALA A 68 9.63 4.17 0.04
N SER A 69 8.36 4.39 0.36
CA SER A 69 7.88 4.21 1.72
C SER A 69 6.41 3.86 1.78
N PHE A 70 6.07 2.88 2.62
CA PHE A 70 4.69 2.54 2.97
C PHE A 70 4.70 1.61 4.19
N ARG A 71 3.56 1.52 4.87
CA ARG A 71 3.35 0.55 5.95
C ARG A 71 2.58 -0.65 5.40
N LEU A 72 3.01 -1.86 5.68
CA LEU A 72 2.27 -3.09 5.41
C LEU A 72 1.70 -3.63 6.72
N GLU A 73 0.42 -3.97 6.75
CA GLU A 73 -0.20 -4.69 7.86
C GLU A 73 -0.35 -6.17 7.51
N HIS A 74 0.28 -7.02 8.33
CA HIS A 74 0.24 -8.47 8.14
C HIS A 74 -1.08 -9.07 8.66
N THR A 75 -1.76 -9.78 7.77
CA THR A 75 -3.16 -10.20 7.94
C THR A 75 -3.41 -11.13 9.12
N ASP A 76 -2.45 -12.00 9.39
CA ASP A 76 -2.61 -13.11 10.33
C ASP A 76 -2.08 -12.79 11.73
N SER A 77 -1.20 -11.80 11.82
CA SER A 77 -0.45 -11.48 13.04
C SER A 77 -0.76 -10.10 13.60
N ASN A 78 -1.51 -9.27 12.85
CA ASN A 78 -1.78 -7.88 13.19
C ASN A 78 -0.48 -7.07 13.46
N ARG A 79 0.59 -7.47 12.76
CA ARG A 79 1.89 -6.81 12.80
C ARG A 79 1.97 -5.74 11.72
N PHE A 80 2.77 -4.73 11.96
CA PHE A 80 3.01 -3.65 11.02
C PHE A 80 4.48 -3.62 10.63
N TYR A 81 4.74 -3.50 9.34
CA TYR A 81 6.06 -3.38 8.77
C TYR A 81 6.17 -2.05 8.05
N ASN A 82 7.21 -1.27 8.35
CA ASN A 82 7.46 0.00 7.67
C ASN A 82 8.53 -0.22 6.61
N TYR A 83 8.13 -0.12 5.35
CA TYR A 83 9.09 -0.02 4.26
C TYR A 83 9.61 1.42 4.26
N LYS A 84 10.87 1.62 4.66
CA LYS A 84 11.62 2.86 4.42
C LYS A 84 13.00 2.46 3.93
N LYS A 85 13.19 2.50 2.61
CA LYS A 85 14.49 2.50 1.93
C LYS A 85 15.57 1.54 2.50
N PHE A 86 15.26 0.25 2.65
CA PHE A 86 16.11 -0.84 3.17
C PHE A 86 16.12 -1.05 4.69
N GLY A 87 15.41 -2.11 5.12
CA GLY A 87 15.34 -2.60 6.49
C GLY A 87 14.21 -3.61 6.61
N TYR A 88 14.41 -4.80 6.03
CA TYR A 88 13.46 -5.91 6.00
C TYR A 88 13.01 -6.31 7.42
N ASP A 89 11.72 -6.57 7.58
CA ASP A 89 11.20 -7.43 8.64
C ASP A 89 10.43 -8.56 7.90
N GLU A 90 11.16 -9.65 7.70
CA GLU A 90 10.99 -10.74 6.72
C GLU A 90 9.80 -11.69 7.01
N LYS A 91 8.54 -11.31 6.78
CA LYS A 91 7.43 -12.31 6.91
C LYS A 91 6.33 -12.35 5.86
N ASP A 92 6.34 -11.49 4.85
CA ASP A 92 5.41 -11.61 3.71
C ASP A 92 6.19 -11.61 2.38
N GLU A 93 7.08 -12.59 2.24
CA GLU A 93 7.92 -12.77 1.05
C GLU A 93 7.05 -12.87 -0.21
N ASN A 94 5.86 -13.47 -0.17
CA ASN A 94 5.04 -13.65 -1.37
C ASN A 94 4.47 -12.33 -1.92
N PHE A 95 3.88 -11.46 -1.08
CA PHE A 95 3.36 -10.18 -1.56
C PHE A 95 4.50 -9.25 -1.99
N ILE A 96 5.59 -9.27 -1.23
CA ILE A 96 6.80 -8.51 -1.51
C ILE A 96 7.42 -8.98 -2.83
N GLU A 97 7.64 -10.27 -3.03
CA GLU A 97 8.10 -10.87 -4.29
C GLU A 97 7.17 -10.57 -5.45
N GLU A 98 5.85 -10.58 -5.27
CA GLU A 98 4.90 -10.20 -6.33
C GLU A 98 5.07 -8.73 -6.75
N VAL A 99 5.28 -7.84 -5.78
CA VAL A 99 5.53 -6.41 -6.04
C VAL A 99 6.92 -6.20 -6.64
N PHE A 100 7.94 -6.94 -6.20
CA PHE A 100 9.32 -6.83 -6.69
C PHE A 100 9.55 -7.49 -8.05
N LYS A 101 8.87 -8.60 -8.38
CA LYS A 101 8.90 -9.19 -9.74
C LYS A 101 8.43 -8.21 -10.81
N HIS A 102 7.55 -7.26 -10.47
CA HIS A 102 7.14 -6.18 -11.38
C HIS A 102 8.22 -5.09 -11.59
N PHE A 103 9.35 -5.13 -10.89
CA PHE A 103 10.47 -4.17 -11.04
C PHE A 103 11.70 -4.71 -11.77
N GLU A 104 11.81 -6.02 -11.96
CA GLU A 104 12.98 -6.65 -12.58
C GLU A 104 12.78 -7.06 -14.06
N ASP A 105 11.62 -6.78 -14.65
CA ASP A 105 11.32 -6.92 -16.09
C ASP A 105 11.11 -5.55 -16.76
#